data_AF-A0A920J360-F1
#
_entry.id   AF-A0A920J360-F1
#
_cell.length_a   1.000
_cell.length_b   1.000
_cell.length_c   1.000
_cell.angle_alpha   90.00
_cell.angle_beta   90.00
_cell.angle_gamma   90.00
#
_symmetry.space_group_name_H-M   'P 1'
#
loop_
_entity.id
_entity.type
_entity.pdbx_description
1 polymer ?
#
loop_
_entity_poly.entity_id
_entity_poly.type
_entity_poly.pdbx_seq_one_letter_code
_entity_poly.pdbx_strand_id
1 'polypeptide(L)'
;MKSHNDNILLNSTPREWIEKAKESLEILLVDHALCEKKAATTALTLINRYPELIQFHKRLSALAREELLHFEQVLRLLSSYGFRYQNMKSSSYAKTLNSYVADKEPDKLKDQLLVCALIEARSCERFSALVPFVPDKI
;
A
#
# COMPACT_ATOMS: atom_id res chain seq x y z
N MET A 1 17.01 -6.32 -10.44
CA MET A 1 17.24 -6.46 -8.99
C MET A 1 16.49 -7.72 -8.56
N LYS A 2 17.16 -8.80 -8.13
CA LYS A 2 16.45 -10.03 -7.72
C LYS A 2 15.70 -9.74 -6.42
N SER A 3 14.37 -9.78 -6.45
CA SER A 3 13.50 -9.54 -5.29
C SER A 3 13.69 -10.66 -4.27
N HIS A 4 14.05 -10.32 -3.04
CA HIS A 4 14.02 -11.25 -1.89
C HIS A 4 12.58 -11.52 -1.38
N ASN A 5 11.54 -11.31 -2.20
CA ASN A 5 10.13 -11.29 -1.78
C ASN A 5 9.32 -12.55 -2.13
N ASP A 6 9.92 -13.55 -2.77
CA ASP A 6 9.17 -14.67 -3.35
C ASP A 6 8.56 -15.64 -2.31
N ASN A 7 8.77 -15.42 -1.01
CA ASN A 7 8.35 -16.34 0.06
C ASN A 7 7.27 -15.81 1.02
N ILE A 8 6.77 -14.57 0.83
CA ILE A 8 5.72 -13.98 1.70
C ILE A 8 4.32 -14.14 1.09
N LEU A 9 4.20 -14.14 -0.24
CA LEU A 9 2.93 -14.22 -0.95
C LEU A 9 2.72 -15.64 -1.49
N LEU A 10 1.54 -16.23 -1.22
CA LEU A 10 1.23 -17.59 -1.65
C LEU A 10 0.94 -17.73 -3.14
N ASN A 11 0.46 -16.67 -3.78
CA ASN A 11 0.03 -16.68 -5.19
C ASN A 11 0.48 -15.40 -5.87
N SER A 12 0.88 -15.48 -7.14
CA SER A 12 1.12 -14.32 -8.00
C SER A 12 -0.19 -13.59 -8.34
N THR A 13 -0.08 -12.34 -8.77
CA THR A 13 -1.22 -11.57 -9.26
C THR A 13 -1.83 -12.25 -10.49
N PRO A 14 -3.15 -12.55 -10.50
CA PRO A 14 -3.82 -13.16 -11.64
C PRO A 14 -3.76 -12.26 -12.88
N ARG A 15 -3.64 -12.88 -14.07
CA ARG A 15 -3.56 -12.13 -15.33
C ARG A 15 -4.82 -11.29 -15.58
N GLU A 16 -5.98 -11.80 -15.16
CA GLU A 16 -7.27 -11.11 -15.27
C GLU A 16 -7.27 -9.78 -14.52
N TRP A 17 -6.56 -9.70 -13.38
CA TRP A 17 -6.39 -8.45 -12.64
C TRP A 17 -5.55 -7.45 -13.43
N ILE A 18 -4.47 -7.91 -14.07
CA ILE A 18 -3.58 -7.08 -14.90
C ILE A 18 -4.35 -6.51 -16.10
N GLU A 19 -5.09 -7.35 -16.82
CA GLU A 19 -5.88 -6.89 -17.97
C GLU A 19 -6.93 -5.84 -17.56
N LYS A 20 -7.60 -6.05 -16.41
CA LYS A 20 -8.56 -5.06 -15.87
C LYS A 20 -7.88 -3.77 -15.43
N ALA A 21 -6.71 -3.85 -14.80
CA ALA A 21 -5.95 -2.67 -14.37
C ALA A 21 -5.54 -1.79 -15.55
N LYS A 22 -5.15 -2.40 -16.69
CA LYS A 22 -4.79 -1.69 -17.92
C LYS A 22 -5.98 -0.93 -18.53
N GLU A 23 -7.18 -1.50 -18.47
CA GLU A 23 -8.41 -0.87 -18.97
C GLU A 23 -8.92 0.28 -18.08
N SER A 24 -8.42 0.42 -16.85
CA SER A 24 -8.99 1.28 -15.82
C SER A 24 -7.94 2.07 -15.05
N LEU A 25 -7.02 2.72 -15.78
CA LEU A 25 -5.89 3.45 -15.19
C LEU A 25 -6.31 4.55 -14.20
N GLU A 26 -7.38 5.30 -14.48
CA GLU A 26 -7.89 6.33 -13.55
C GLU A 26 -8.27 5.72 -12.20
N ILE A 27 -9.05 4.64 -12.21
CA ILE A 27 -9.48 3.93 -10.99
C ILE A 27 -8.26 3.39 -10.24
N LEU A 28 -7.29 2.81 -10.95
CA LEU A 28 -6.07 2.27 -10.37
C LEU A 28 -5.26 3.37 -9.66
N LEU A 29 -5.03 4.52 -10.32
CA LEU A 29 -4.26 5.62 -9.77
C LEU A 29 -4.98 6.29 -8.58
N VAL A 30 -6.30 6.45 -8.65
CA VAL A 30 -7.08 7.00 -7.52
C VAL A 30 -7.05 6.05 -6.32
N ASP A 31 -7.22 4.74 -6.52
CA ASP A 31 -7.13 3.75 -5.44
C ASP A 31 -5.72 3.69 -4.85
N HIS A 32 -4.67 3.75 -5.69
CA HIS A 32 -3.28 3.77 -5.24
C HIS A 32 -3.00 5.01 -4.38
N ALA A 33 -3.40 6.21 -4.81
CA ALA A 33 -3.26 7.42 -4.00
C ALA A 33 -3.96 7.29 -2.64
N LEU A 34 -5.13 6.62 -2.58
CA LEU A 34 -5.80 6.33 -1.32
C LEU A 34 -5.02 5.35 -0.45
N CYS A 35 -4.37 4.35 -1.04
CA CYS A 35 -3.51 3.39 -0.33
C CYS A 35 -2.29 4.09 0.29
N GLU A 36 -1.57 4.92 -0.46
CA GLU A 36 -0.40 5.68 0.04
C GLU A 36 -0.77 6.54 1.26
N LYS A 37 -1.86 7.30 1.15
CA LYS A 37 -2.36 8.13 2.25
C LYS A 37 -2.76 7.30 3.47
N LYS A 38 -3.34 6.10 3.27
CA LYS A 38 -3.70 5.19 4.37
C LYS A 38 -2.48 4.54 5.00
N ALA A 39 -1.44 4.22 4.23
CA ALA A 39 -0.19 3.68 4.76
C ALA A 39 0.47 4.70 5.70
N ALA A 40 0.59 5.96 5.26
CA ALA A 40 1.03 7.07 6.11
C ALA A 40 0.18 7.22 7.39
N THR A 41 -1.16 7.18 7.25
CA THR A 41 -2.08 7.29 8.38
C THR A 41 -1.93 6.12 9.37
N THR A 42 -1.69 4.91 8.86
CA THR A 42 -1.48 3.71 9.67
C THR A 42 -0.19 3.83 10.48
N ALA A 43 0.90 4.30 9.86
CA ALA A 43 2.16 4.56 10.54
C ALA A 43 1.99 5.58 11.69
N LEU A 44 1.28 6.70 11.45
CA LEU A 44 0.98 7.69 12.49
C LEU A 44 0.11 7.12 13.61
N THR A 45 -0.87 6.27 13.27
CA THR A 45 -1.72 5.59 14.25
C THR A 45 -0.91 4.67 15.16
N LEU A 46 0.07 3.96 14.61
CA LEU A 46 0.97 3.10 15.38
C LEU A 46 1.88 3.93 16.31
N ILE A 47 2.41 5.07 15.85
CA ILE A 47 3.19 5.98 16.72
C ILE A 47 2.36 6.42 17.92
N ASN A 48 1.12 6.86 17.68
CA ASN A 48 0.23 7.34 18.75
C ASN A 48 -0.18 6.23 19.72
N ARG A 49 -0.33 4.99 19.24
CA ARG A 49 -0.76 3.85 20.05
C ARG A 49 0.33 3.31 20.96
N TYR A 50 1.59 3.36 20.52
CA TYR A 50 2.74 2.75 21.23
C TYR A 50 3.79 3.80 21.59
N PRO A 51 3.48 4.78 22.47
CA PRO A 51 4.35 5.91 22.77
C PRO A 51 5.69 5.51 23.43
N GLU A 52 5.74 4.36 24.08
CA GLU A 52 6.94 3.84 24.75
C GLU A 52 8.00 3.26 23.79
N LEU A 53 7.65 2.98 22.53
CA LEU A 53 8.55 2.34 21.55
C LEU A 53 9.33 3.38 20.71
N ILE A 54 10.21 4.17 21.32
CA ILE A 54 10.90 5.29 20.66
C ILE A 54 11.68 4.91 19.38
N GLN A 55 12.36 3.75 19.37
CA GLN A 55 13.08 3.31 18.15
C GLN A 55 12.13 2.94 17.01
N PHE A 56 10.93 2.49 17.35
CA PHE A 56 9.86 2.21 16.40
C PHE A 56 9.30 3.50 15.79
N HIS A 57 9.19 4.58 16.57
CA HIS A 57 8.71 5.88 16.08
C HIS A 57 9.58 6.47 14.98
N LYS A 58 10.91 6.41 15.11
CA LYS A 58 11.81 6.94 14.08
C LYS A 58 11.59 6.27 12.73
N ARG A 59 11.39 4.94 12.74
CA ARG A 59 11.13 4.15 11.52
C ARG A 59 9.75 4.46 10.95
N LEU A 60 8.71 4.48 11.79
CA LEU A 60 7.35 4.78 11.34
C LEU A 60 7.19 6.23 10.85
N SER A 61 7.88 7.20 11.46
CA SER A 61 7.88 8.58 11.00
C SER A 61 8.58 8.75 9.66
N ALA A 62 9.67 8.00 9.44
CA ALA A 62 10.32 7.95 8.13
C ALA A 62 9.39 7.34 7.07
N LEU A 63 8.79 6.19 7.37
CA LEU A 63 7.82 5.51 6.51
C LEU A 63 6.64 6.45 6.17
N ALA A 64 6.02 7.08 7.16
CA ALA A 64 4.89 7.98 6.92
C ALA A 64 5.24 9.14 5.97
N ARG A 65 6.47 9.66 6.04
CA ARG A 65 6.92 10.71 5.11
C ARG A 65 7.15 10.15 3.71
N GLU A 66 7.72 8.97 3.59
CA GLU A 66 7.93 8.27 2.32
C GLU A 66 6.59 8.01 1.60
N GLU A 67 5.59 7.49 2.30
CA GLU A 67 4.27 7.26 1.69
C GLU A 67 3.53 8.55 1.33
N LEU A 68 3.78 9.66 2.04
CA LEU A 68 3.26 10.96 1.62
C LEU A 68 3.97 11.49 0.36
N LEU A 69 5.26 11.19 0.18
CA LEU A 69 5.96 11.51 -1.08
C LEU A 69 5.41 10.65 -2.23
N HIS A 70 5.16 9.36 -2.00
CA HIS A 70 4.49 8.49 -2.98
C HIS A 70 3.09 9.02 -3.32
N PHE A 71 2.29 9.37 -2.31
CA PHE A 71 0.98 9.99 -2.52
C PHE A 71 1.05 11.22 -3.44
N GLU A 72 1.98 12.14 -3.17
CA GLU A 72 2.19 13.33 -4.02
C GLU A 72 2.62 12.97 -5.45
N GLN A 73 3.45 11.94 -5.63
CA GLN A 73 3.83 11.44 -6.96
C GLN A 73 2.61 10.94 -7.72
N VAL A 74 1.74 10.17 -7.08
CA VAL A 74 0.50 9.68 -7.71
C VAL A 74 -0.46 10.82 -8.03
N LEU A 75 -0.57 11.85 -7.18
CA LEU A 75 -1.36 13.04 -7.50
C LEU A 75 -0.85 13.78 -8.74
N ARG A 76 0.48 13.89 -8.90
CA ARG A 76 1.08 14.47 -10.11
C ARG A 76 0.75 13.64 -11.35
N LEU A 77 0.80 12.31 -11.24
CA LEU A 77 0.42 11.40 -12.33
C LEU A 77 -1.07 11.54 -12.70
N LEU A 78 -1.97 11.54 -11.71
CA LEU A 78 -3.40 11.80 -11.94
C LEU A 78 -3.60 13.11 -12.71
N SER A 79 -2.93 14.18 -12.28
CA SER A 79 -2.98 15.47 -12.96
C SER A 79 -2.43 15.43 -14.39
N SER A 80 -1.34 14.69 -14.66
CA SER A 80 -0.77 14.61 -16.01
C SER A 80 -1.67 13.87 -17.00
N TYR A 81 -2.51 12.96 -16.52
CA TYR A 81 -3.52 12.27 -17.33
C TYR A 81 -4.87 13.00 -17.39
N GLY A 82 -5.02 14.15 -16.70
CA GLY A 82 -6.28 14.88 -16.62
C GLY A 82 -7.33 14.20 -15.73
N PHE A 83 -6.93 13.23 -14.91
CA PHE A 83 -7.79 12.56 -13.94
C PHE A 83 -7.95 13.39 -12.67
N ARG A 84 -9.08 13.21 -11.99
CA ARG A 84 -9.35 13.91 -10.72
C ARG A 84 -9.20 12.97 -9.55
N TYR A 85 -8.41 13.38 -8.56
CA TYR A 85 -8.40 12.71 -7.27
C TYR A 85 -9.77 12.86 -6.60
N GLN A 86 -10.36 11.74 -6.23
CA GLN A 86 -11.67 11.67 -5.59
C GLN A 86 -11.70 10.55 -4.54
N ASN A 87 -12.61 10.66 -3.59
CA ASN A 87 -12.83 9.55 -2.68
C ASN A 87 -13.46 8.38 -3.43
N MET A 88 -12.91 7.19 -3.21
CA MET A 88 -13.46 5.94 -3.72
C MET A 88 -13.74 4.99 -2.56
N LYS A 89 -14.72 4.11 -2.76
CA LYS A 89 -14.99 3.03 -1.82
C LYS A 89 -13.76 2.13 -1.76
N SER A 90 -13.21 1.97 -0.56
CA SER A 90 -12.06 1.10 -0.34
C SER A 90 -12.44 -0.36 -0.58
N SER A 91 -11.52 -1.13 -1.15
CA SER A 91 -11.68 -2.58 -1.25
C SER A 91 -11.77 -3.23 0.14
N SER A 92 -12.36 -4.43 0.20
CA SER A 92 -12.40 -5.21 1.44
C SER A 92 -11.05 -5.78 1.85
N TYR A 93 -10.03 -5.76 0.98
CA TYR A 93 -8.75 -6.47 1.18
C TYR A 93 -8.08 -6.14 2.52
N ALA A 94 -7.73 -4.87 2.74
CA ALA A 94 -7.10 -4.44 3.98
C ALA A 94 -8.03 -4.68 5.18
N LYS A 95 -9.34 -4.47 5.04
CA LYS A 95 -10.31 -4.71 6.11
C LYS A 95 -10.34 -6.19 6.52
N THR A 96 -10.34 -7.10 5.55
CA THR A 96 -10.32 -8.55 5.76
C THR A 96 -9.02 -8.97 6.43
N LEU A 97 -7.86 -8.47 5.98
CA LEU A 97 -6.59 -8.75 6.67
C LEU A 97 -6.57 -8.25 8.11
N ASN A 98 -7.07 -7.03 8.35
CA ASN A 98 -7.15 -6.47 9.69
C ASN A 98 -8.13 -7.24 10.61
N SER A 99 -9.08 -8.02 10.07
CA SER A 99 -9.93 -8.88 10.91
C SER A 99 -9.22 -10.10 11.50
N TYR A 100 -8.01 -10.42 11.04
CA TYR A 100 -7.17 -11.48 11.61
C TYR A 100 -6.19 -10.97 12.67
N VAL A 101 -6.14 -9.66 12.92
CA VAL A 101 -5.26 -9.08 13.94
C VAL A 101 -5.79 -9.42 15.32
N ALA A 102 -4.93 -9.91 16.21
CA ALA A 102 -5.30 -10.20 17.59
C ALA A 102 -5.85 -8.97 18.33
N ASP A 103 -6.79 -9.21 19.25
CA ASP A 103 -7.41 -8.14 20.03
C ASP A 103 -6.51 -7.60 21.15
N LYS A 104 -5.58 -8.43 21.64
CA LYS A 104 -4.78 -8.19 22.85
C LYS A 104 -3.30 -8.04 22.54
N GLU A 105 -2.63 -7.23 23.36
CA GLU A 105 -1.18 -7.10 23.33
C GLU A 105 -0.50 -8.31 23.98
N PRO A 106 0.73 -8.67 23.54
CA PRO A 106 1.54 -7.99 22.51
C PRO A 106 1.28 -8.45 21.07
N ASP A 107 0.41 -9.44 20.86
CA ASP A 107 0.23 -10.07 19.54
C ASP A 107 -0.48 -9.15 18.56
N LYS A 108 -1.35 -8.25 19.05
CA LYS A 108 -1.97 -7.19 18.25
C LYS A 108 -0.96 -6.36 17.45
N LEU A 109 0.09 -5.86 18.09
CA LEU A 109 1.13 -5.10 17.40
C LEU A 109 1.85 -5.95 16.35
N LYS A 110 2.20 -7.20 16.69
CA LYS A 110 2.90 -8.11 15.76
C LYS A 110 2.05 -8.39 14.53
N ASP A 111 0.78 -8.76 14.74
CA ASP A 111 -0.15 -9.06 13.65
C ASP A 111 -0.41 -7.82 12.79
N GLN A 112 -0.54 -6.64 13.40
CA GLN A 112 -0.71 -5.39 12.67
C GLN A 112 0.49 -5.12 11.75
N LEU A 113 1.71 -5.36 12.22
CA LEU A 113 2.93 -5.23 11.42
C LEU A 113 3.02 -6.26 10.30
N LEU A 114 2.63 -7.50 10.57
CA LEU A 114 2.57 -8.56 9.54
C LEU A 114 1.53 -8.23 8.47
N VAL A 115 0.37 -7.70 8.85
CA VAL A 115 -0.65 -7.24 7.90
C VAL A 115 -0.12 -6.10 7.04
N CYS A 116 0.59 -5.11 7.62
CA CYS A 116 1.21 -4.04 6.84
C CYS A 116 2.24 -4.61 5.85
N ALA A 117 3.11 -5.52 6.30
CA ALA A 117 4.10 -6.16 5.44
C ALA A 117 3.45 -6.96 4.28
N LEU A 118 2.34 -7.66 4.53
CA LEU A 118 1.60 -8.39 3.49
C LEU A 118 0.98 -7.45 2.44
N ILE A 119 0.43 -6.33 2.89
CA ILE A 119 -0.14 -5.31 2.00
C ILE A 119 0.98 -4.74 1.12
N GLU A 120 2.10 -4.33 1.70
CA GLU A 120 3.24 -3.78 0.94
C GLU A 120 3.85 -4.79 -0.04
N ALA A 121 4.01 -6.05 0.41
CA ALA A 121 4.49 -7.12 -0.46
C ALA A 121 3.58 -7.30 -1.68
N ARG A 122 2.25 -7.28 -1.49
CA ARG A 122 1.28 -7.38 -2.59
C ARG A 122 1.30 -6.15 -3.50
N SER A 123 1.41 -4.94 -2.94
CA SER A 123 1.55 -3.71 -3.73
C SER A 123 2.79 -3.77 -4.62
N CYS A 124 3.94 -4.14 -4.06
CA CYS A 124 5.21 -4.29 -4.79
C CYS A 124 5.12 -5.35 -5.91
N GLU A 125 4.51 -6.50 -5.63
CA GLU A 125 4.33 -7.56 -6.62
C GLU A 125 3.39 -7.14 -7.75
N ARG A 126 2.30 -6.42 -7.44
CA ARG A 126 1.39 -5.86 -8.46
C ARG A 126 2.05 -4.79 -9.31
N PHE A 127 2.84 -3.90 -8.72
CA PHE A 127 3.60 -2.92 -9.51
C PHE A 127 4.57 -3.62 -10.45
N SER A 128 5.34 -4.58 -9.94
CA SER A 128 6.27 -5.35 -10.76
C SER A 128 5.56 -6.07 -11.91
N ALA A 129 4.35 -6.61 -11.67
CA ALA A 129 3.53 -7.24 -12.69
C ALA A 129 2.95 -6.25 -13.72
N LEU A 130 2.73 -4.99 -13.34
CA LEU A 130 2.20 -3.94 -14.23
C LEU A 130 3.28 -3.26 -15.07
N VAL A 131 4.52 -3.17 -14.60
CA VAL A 131 5.65 -2.48 -15.28
C VAL A 131 5.74 -2.79 -16.79
N PRO A 132 5.64 -4.06 -17.25
CA PRO A 132 5.74 -4.37 -18.69
C PRO A 132 4.61 -3.82 -19.56
N PHE A 133 3.52 -3.34 -18.94
CA PHE A 133 2.28 -2.94 -19.62
C PHE A 133 1.98 -1.45 -19.48
N VAL A 134 2.75 -0.71 -18.70
CA VAL A 134 2.65 0.75 -18.61
C VAL A 134 3.57 1.42 -19.63
N PRO A 135 3.18 2.56 -20.21
CA PRO A 135 4.03 3.29 -21.17
C PRO A 135 5.37 3.73 -20.55
N ASP A 136 6.44 3.78 -21.34
CA ASP A 136 7.82 4.16 -20.90
C ASP A 136 7.95 5.56 -20.25
N LYS A 137 6.90 6.38 -20.25
CA LYS A 137 6.88 7.76 -19.71
C LYS A 137 5.98 7.89 -18.47
N ILE A 138 6.15 7.01 -17.47
CA ILE A 138 5.63 7.21 -16.11
C ILE A 138 6.79 7.54 -15.17
#